data_AF-A0A959Y117-F1
#
_entry.id   AF-A0A959Y117-F1
#
_cell.length_a   1.000
_cell.length_b   1.000
_cell.length_c   1.000
_cell.angle_alpha   90.00
_cell.angle_beta   90.00
_cell.angle_gamma   90.00
#
_symmetry.space_group_name_H-M   'P 1'
#
loop_
_entity.id
_entity.type
_entity.pdbx_description
1 polymer ?
#
loop_
_entity_poly.entity_id
_entity_poly.type
_entity_poly.pdbx_seq_one_letter_code
_entity_poly.pdbx_strand_id
1 'polypeptide(L)'
;MSSGQLTNKGELVQRLEKALAYWHGTNEVLFVGNGTIPLKLSIKSLDLSGKIITMPFSYLDSTKAILWRTAPRSLQIWIRVRSV
;
A
#
# COMPACT_ATOMS: atom_id res chain seq x y z
N MET A 1 31.04 -5.13 0.49
CA MET A 1 29.82 -5.68 -0.16
C MET A 1 29.86 -7.18 0.01
N SER A 2 29.27 -7.74 1.09
CA SER A 2 29.64 -9.09 1.55
C SER A 2 28.52 -9.87 2.25
N SER A 3 27.24 -9.48 2.12
CA SER A 3 26.17 -10.23 2.80
C SER A 3 25.65 -11.44 2.00
N GLY A 4 25.82 -11.48 0.67
CA GLY A 4 25.31 -12.57 -0.18
C GLY A 4 23.78 -12.71 -0.17
N GLN A 5 23.06 -11.73 0.38
CA GLN A 5 21.63 -11.82 0.63
C GLN A 5 20.85 -11.33 -0.59
N LEU A 6 20.27 -12.28 -1.33
CA LEU A 6 19.49 -12.03 -2.55
C LEU A 6 17.99 -11.86 -2.28
N THR A 7 17.55 -12.13 -1.05
CA THR A 7 16.14 -12.12 -0.66
C THR A 7 15.72 -10.79 -0.01
N ASN A 8 14.44 -10.66 0.30
CA ASN A 8 13.82 -9.44 0.83
C ASN A 8 14.55 -8.90 2.07
N LYS A 9 14.45 -7.57 2.30
CA LYS A 9 15.09 -6.85 3.42
C LYS A 9 16.62 -6.90 3.45
N GLY A 10 17.25 -7.16 2.30
CA GLY A 10 18.71 -7.03 2.16
C GLY A 10 19.20 -5.61 2.43
N GLU A 11 20.51 -5.49 2.68
CA GLU A 11 21.17 -4.22 3.05
C GLU A 11 20.89 -3.08 2.07
N LEU A 12 20.86 -3.36 0.77
CA LEU A 12 20.59 -2.35 -0.26
C LEU A 12 19.17 -1.79 -0.17
N VAL A 13 18.17 -2.64 0.10
CA VAL A 13 16.78 -2.21 0.27
C VAL A 13 16.66 -1.33 1.51
N GLN A 14 17.28 -1.71 2.63
CA GLN A 14 17.25 -0.90 3.85
C GLN A 14 17.94 0.46 3.67
N ARG A 15 19.04 0.52 2.91
CA ARG A 15 19.71 1.78 2.56
C ARG A 15 18.80 2.66 1.70
N LEU A 16 18.11 2.07 0.73
CA LEU A 16 17.16 2.79 -0.12
C LEU A 16 15.97 3.32 0.70
N GLU A 17 15.37 2.50 1.56
CA GLU A 17 14.26 2.90 2.44
C GLU A 17 14.64 4.10 3.31
N LYS A 18 15.83 4.08 3.93
CA LYS A 18 16.34 5.21 4.74
C LYS A 18 16.56 6.47 3.91
N ALA A 19 17.14 6.34 2.71
CA ALA A 19 17.38 7.48 1.83
C ALA A 19 16.05 8.11 1.36
N LEU A 20 15.05 7.29 1.04
CA LEU A 20 13.71 7.76 0.65
C LEU A 20 12.97 8.40 1.82
N ALA A 21 13.03 7.81 3.01
CA ALA A 21 12.44 8.38 4.22
C ALA A 21 13.01 9.78 4.51
N TYR A 22 14.33 9.93 4.41
CA TYR A 22 15.00 11.21 4.54
C TYR A 22 14.58 12.21 3.45
N TRP A 23 14.50 11.78 2.18
CA TRP A 23 14.13 12.64 1.06
C TRP A 23 12.67 13.13 1.15
N HIS A 24 11.74 12.27 1.58
CA HIS A 24 10.34 12.61 1.74
C HIS A 24 10.02 13.28 3.10
N GLY A 25 10.97 13.33 4.04
CA GLY A 25 10.74 13.84 5.39
C GLY A 25 9.77 12.98 6.21
N THR A 26 9.71 11.67 5.96
CA THR A 26 8.85 10.72 6.69
C THR A 26 9.67 9.85 7.62
N ASN A 27 9.05 9.35 8.70
CA ASN A 27 9.76 8.52 9.69
C ASN A 27 10.13 7.14 9.14
N GLU A 28 9.25 6.55 8.33
CA GLU A 28 9.37 5.17 7.86
C GLU A 28 8.95 5.08 6.39
N VAL A 29 9.64 4.25 5.62
CA VAL A 29 9.28 3.85 4.25
C VAL A 29 9.45 2.35 4.16
N LEU A 30 8.44 1.65 3.64
CA LEU A 30 8.47 0.20 3.47
C LEU A 30 8.44 -0.17 1.99
N PHE A 31 9.45 -0.88 1.54
CA PHE A 31 9.50 -1.44 0.19
C PHE A 31 8.74 -2.76 0.12
N VAL A 32 7.96 -2.92 -0.93
CA VAL A 32 7.04 -4.05 -1.13
C VAL A 32 7.12 -4.54 -2.56
N GLY A 33 6.74 -5.80 -2.80
CA GLY A 33 6.93 -6.45 -4.10
C GLY A 33 6.06 -5.93 -5.25
N ASN A 34 4.97 -5.19 -4.96
CA ASN A 34 4.12 -4.54 -5.98
C ASN A 34 3.22 -3.47 -5.34
N GLY A 35 2.54 -2.69 -6.19
CA GLY A 35 1.66 -1.60 -5.75
C GLY A 35 0.35 -2.01 -5.04
N THR A 36 -0.09 -3.27 -5.12
CA THR A 36 -1.32 -3.72 -4.42
C THR A 36 -1.10 -4.13 -2.97
N ILE A 37 0.09 -4.67 -2.67
CA ILE A 37 0.48 -5.11 -1.32
C ILE A 37 0.34 -3.98 -0.28
N PRO A 38 0.85 -2.75 -0.50
CA PRO A 38 0.77 -1.71 0.52
C PRO A 38 -0.67 -1.33 0.81
N LEU A 39 -1.55 -1.26 -0.21
CA LEU A 39 -2.98 -1.00 -0.01
C LEU A 39 -3.65 -2.08 0.86
N LYS A 40 -3.39 -3.35 0.55
CA LYS A 40 -3.92 -4.48 1.33
C LYS A 40 -3.43 -4.49 2.77
N LEU A 41 -2.14 -4.20 2.97
CA LEU A 41 -1.54 -4.08 4.30
C LEU A 41 -2.16 -2.92 5.06
N SER A 42 -2.28 -1.73 4.47
CA SER A 42 -2.89 -0.58 5.14
C SER A 42 -4.33 -0.85 5.57
N ILE A 43 -5.16 -1.45 4.69
CA ILE A 43 -6.55 -1.79 5.02
C ILE A 43 -6.62 -2.75 6.21
N LYS A 44 -5.76 -3.78 6.22
CA LYS A 44 -5.73 -4.78 7.29
C LYS A 44 -5.15 -4.22 8.58
N SER A 45 -4.06 -3.47 8.51
CA SER A 45 -3.33 -2.93 9.67
C SER A 45 -4.11 -1.83 10.38
N LEU A 46 -4.91 -1.05 9.64
CA LEU A 46 -5.76 -0.01 10.22
C LEU A 46 -7.16 -0.52 10.62
N ASP A 47 -7.44 -1.82 10.45
CA ASP A 47 -8.74 -2.46 10.71
C ASP A 47 -9.93 -1.64 10.18
N LEU A 48 -9.81 -1.19 8.92
CA LEU A 48 -10.78 -0.26 8.35
C LEU A 48 -12.16 -0.92 8.24
N SER A 49 -13.20 -0.20 8.66
CA SER A 49 -14.60 -0.62 8.53
C SER A 49 -15.44 0.46 7.87
N GLY A 50 -16.59 0.08 7.31
CA GLY A 50 -17.52 1.03 6.70
C GLY A 50 -17.22 1.30 5.22
N LYS A 51 -16.91 2.54 4.84
CA LYS A 51 -16.86 2.97 3.43
C LYS A 51 -15.47 3.46 3.04
N ILE A 52 -14.90 2.90 1.97
CA ILE A 52 -13.71 3.47 1.32
C ILE A 52 -14.15 4.19 0.05
N ILE A 53 -13.78 5.46 -0.05
CA ILE A 53 -14.05 6.29 -1.22
C ILE A 53 -12.88 6.16 -2.18
N THR A 54 -13.17 5.85 -3.44
CA THR A 54 -12.19 5.87 -4.53
C THR A 54 -12.68 6.72 -5.70
N MET A 55 -11.78 7.06 -6.62
CA MET A 55 -12.11 7.79 -7.84
C MET A 55 -12.45 6.83 -8.99
N PRO A 56 -13.48 7.15 -9.82
CA PRO A 56 -13.93 6.30 -10.93
C PRO A 56 -12.84 6.07 -11.98
N PHE A 57 -11.92 7.04 -12.12
CA PHE A 57 -10.76 6.97 -13.03
C PHE A 57 -9.48 6.66 -12.25
N SER A 58 -9.45 5.51 -11.56
CA SER A 58 -8.25 4.99 -10.90
C SER A 58 -7.91 3.59 -11.41
N TYR A 59 -6.68 3.16 -11.21
CA TYR A 59 -6.25 1.83 -11.64
C TYR A 59 -7.01 0.73 -10.88
N LEU A 60 -7.42 -0.33 -11.60
CA LEU A 60 -8.30 -1.40 -11.12
C LEU A 60 -7.81 -2.06 -9.82
N ASP A 61 -6.50 -2.10 -9.63
CA ASP A 61 -5.86 -2.67 -8.45
C ASP A 61 -6.23 -1.96 -7.14
N SER A 62 -6.64 -0.70 -7.19
CA SER A 62 -7.13 0.06 -6.04
C SER A 62 -8.42 -0.57 -5.49
N THR A 63 -9.36 -0.89 -6.37
CA THR A 63 -10.63 -1.57 -6.03
C THR A 63 -10.38 -3.02 -5.63
N LYS A 64 -9.49 -3.73 -6.34
CA LYS A 64 -9.13 -5.12 -6.01
C LYS A 64 -8.48 -5.25 -4.64
N ALA A 65 -7.71 -4.25 -4.18
CA ALA A 65 -7.13 -4.26 -2.85
C ALA A 65 -8.21 -4.19 -1.75
N ILE A 66 -9.30 -3.46 -1.98
CA ILE A 66 -10.42 -3.34 -1.05
C ILE A 66 -11.29 -4.61 -1.02
N LEU A 67 -11.54 -5.22 -2.19
CA LEU A 67 -12.29 -6.48 -2.28
C LEU A 67 -11.47 -7.71 -1.84
N TRP A 68 -10.23 -7.52 -1.39
CA TRP A 68 -9.35 -8.61 -1.05
C TRP A 68 -9.84 -9.36 0.20
N ARG A 69 -9.59 -10.67 0.25
CA ARG A 69 -10.18 -11.59 1.25
C ARG A 69 -9.95 -11.21 2.71
N THR A 70 -8.86 -10.52 3.03
CA THR A 70 -8.58 -10.14 4.43
C THR A 70 -9.12 -8.76 4.79
N ALA A 71 -9.73 -8.04 3.84
CA ALA A 71 -10.46 -6.82 4.16
C ALA A 71 -11.75 -7.20 4.90
N PRO A 72 -12.14 -6.46 5.96
CA PRO A 72 -13.41 -6.65 6.62
C PRO A 72 -14.61 -6.70 5.65
N ARG A 73 -15.50 -7.69 5.78
CA ARG A 73 -16.69 -7.84 4.90
C ARG A 73 -17.66 -6.66 5.00
N SER A 74 -17.56 -5.86 6.05
CA SER A 74 -18.31 -4.62 6.24
C SER A 74 -17.82 -3.47 5.36
N LEU A 75 -16.66 -3.61 4.70
CA LEU A 75 -16.13 -2.59 3.81
C LEU A 75 -16.92 -2.53 2.50
N GLN A 76 -17.39 -1.34 2.19
CA GLN A 76 -18.08 -1.01 0.94
C GLN A 76 -17.24 -0.04 0.13
N ILE A 77 -17.22 -0.25 -1.19
CA ILE A 77 -16.55 0.65 -2.14
C ILE A 77 -17.56 1.68 -2.61
N TRP A 78 -17.20 2.95 -2.42
CA TRP A 78 -18.02 4.08 -2.86
C TRP A 78 -17.23 4.86 -3.91
N ILE A 79 -17.74 4.90 -5.13
CA ILE A 79 -17.13 5.65 -6.23
C ILE A 79 -17.70 7.07 -6.22
N ARG A 80 -16.83 8.06 -6.03
CA ARG A 80 -17.25 9.46 -6.09
C ARG A 80 -17.11 10.01 -7.50
N VAL A 81 -18.24 10.19 -8.18
CA VAL A 81 -18.30 10.92 -9.46
C VAL A 81 -18.60 12.38 -9.15
N ARG A 82 -17.71 13.29 -9.54
CA ARG A 82 -18.06 14.72 -9.62
C ARG A 82 -18.45 15.00 -11.06
N SER A 83 -19.68 15.45 -11.28
CA SER A 83 -20.08 16.11 -12.52
C SER A 83 -19.22 17.37 -12.67
N VAL A 84 -18.46 17.45 -13.76
CA VAL A 84 -17.81 18.68 -14.22
C VAL A 84 -18.86 19.61 -14.82
#